data_AF-A0A2U1L875-F1
#
_entry.id   AF-A0A2U1L875-F1
#
_cell.length_a   1.000
_cell.length_b   1.000
_cell.length_c   1.000
_cell.angle_alpha   90.00
_cell.angle_beta   90.00
_cell.angle_gamma   90.00
#
_symmetry.space_group_name_H-M   'P 1'
#
loop_
_entity.id
_entity.type
_entity.pdbx_description
1 polymer ?
#
loop_
_entity_poly.entity_id
_entity_poly.type
_entity_poly.pdbx_seq_one_letter_code
_entity_poly.pdbx_strand_id
1 'polypeptide(L)'
;MGSKAWLQPAPIYHPLESFWDSEDDAPGPRCGHTLTAVAQTKKQGPRLILFGGATAIGGGPSSVVPGIRLDGFTNSVHVFHVLTRKWTRLFAFYLISVFSI
;
A
#
# COMPACT_ATOMS: atom_id res chain seq x y z
N MET A 1 5.06 22.61 -35.75
CA MET A 1 4.96 21.33 -35.02
C MET A 1 4.25 21.61 -33.70
N GLY A 2 2.91 21.50 -33.68
CA GLY A 2 2.10 21.93 -32.54
C GLY A 2 2.13 20.90 -31.42
N SER A 3 2.58 21.30 -30.23
CA SER A 3 2.48 20.49 -29.02
C SER A 3 1.01 20.17 -28.75
N LYS A 4 0.64 18.89 -28.68
CA LYS A 4 -0.70 18.47 -28.24
C LYS A 4 -0.91 18.98 -26.82
N ALA A 5 -1.69 20.04 -26.64
CA ALA A 5 -1.95 20.72 -25.37
C ALA A 5 -2.51 19.81 -24.24
N TRP A 6 -2.94 18.60 -24.60
CA TRP A 6 -3.58 17.62 -23.71
C TRP A 6 -2.63 16.63 -23.05
N LEU A 7 -1.36 16.58 -23.46
CA LEU A 7 -0.37 15.71 -22.82
C LEU A 7 0.33 16.49 -21.71
N GLN A 8 -0.25 16.45 -20.51
CA GLN A 8 0.44 16.91 -19.31
C GLN A 8 1.45 15.84 -18.90
N PRO A 9 2.76 16.15 -18.82
CA PRO A 9 3.73 15.20 -18.31
C PRO A 9 3.39 14.82 -16.87
N ALA A 10 3.73 13.60 -16.48
CA ALA A 10 3.59 13.19 -15.09
C ALA A 10 4.35 14.18 -14.19
N PRO A 11 3.76 14.65 -13.09
CA PRO A 11 4.46 15.48 -12.12
C PRO A 11 5.73 14.78 -11.63
N ILE A 12 6.73 15.58 -11.25
CA ILE A 12 7.90 15.06 -10.56
C ILE A 12 7.45 14.62 -9.16
N TYR A 13 7.64 13.34 -8.86
CA TYR A 13 7.37 12.80 -7.54
C TYR A 13 8.60 13.01 -6.64
N HIS A 14 8.35 13.40 -5.40
CA HIS A 14 9.38 13.52 -4.38
C HIS A 14 9.13 12.52 -3.26
N PRO A 15 10.18 11.88 -2.74
CA PRO A 15 10.03 11.01 -1.59
C PRO A 15 9.55 11.82 -0.38
N LEU A 16 8.66 11.22 0.40
CA LEU A 16 8.12 11.79 1.63
C LEU A 16 8.51 10.87 2.78
N GLU A 17 9.16 11.42 3.80
CA GLU A 17 9.36 10.68 5.04
C GLU A 17 8.01 10.45 5.75
N SER A 18 7.81 9.22 6.20
CA SER A 18 6.60 8.79 6.90
C SER A 18 6.96 8.17 8.25
N PHE A 19 6.06 8.28 9.21
CA PHE A 19 6.24 7.71 10.55
C PHE A 19 5.03 6.89 10.99
N TRP A 20 5.22 6.09 12.03
CA TRP A 20 4.20 5.29 12.70
C TRP A 20 4.54 5.20 14.19
N ASP A 21 3.54 4.95 15.04
CA ASP A 21 3.77 4.82 16.49
C ASP A 21 4.14 3.39 16.89
N SER A 22 3.58 2.40 16.19
CA SER A 22 3.82 0.98 16.45
C SER A 22 4.16 0.25 15.15
N GLU A 23 4.90 -0.85 15.24
CA GLU A 23 5.26 -1.65 14.06
C GLU A 23 4.03 -2.18 13.30
N ASP A 24 2.91 -2.39 14.01
CA ASP A 24 1.63 -2.78 13.41
C ASP A 24 0.99 -1.68 12.57
N ASP A 25 1.31 -0.41 12.82
CA ASP A 25 0.80 0.73 12.04
C ASP A 25 1.54 0.90 10.71
N ALA A 26 2.74 0.35 10.59
CA ALA A 26 3.52 0.40 9.38
C ALA A 26 2.90 -0.55 8.33
N PRO A 27 2.55 -0.05 7.12
CA PRO A 27 2.11 -0.95 6.06
C PRO A 27 3.27 -1.85 5.58
N GLY A 28 4.54 -1.48 5.76
CA GLY A 28 5.67 -2.32 5.31
C GLY A 28 5.71 -2.61 3.79
N PRO A 29 6.70 -3.37 3.32
CA PRO A 29 6.88 -3.67 1.90
C PRO A 29 5.77 -4.60 1.39
N ARG A 30 5.13 -4.21 0.28
CA ARG A 30 4.05 -5.00 -0.33
C ARG A 30 3.80 -4.67 -1.79
N CYS A 31 3.31 -5.64 -2.53
CA CYS A 31 2.85 -5.48 -3.92
C CYS A 31 1.34 -5.74 -4.05
N GLY A 32 0.75 -5.36 -5.18
CA GLY A 32 -0.66 -5.63 -5.50
C GLY A 32 -1.66 -4.98 -4.55
N HIS A 33 -1.26 -3.94 -3.83
CA HIS A 33 -2.13 -3.19 -2.93
C HIS A 33 -2.91 -2.12 -3.69
N THR A 34 -4.02 -1.67 -3.10
CA THR A 34 -4.78 -0.51 -3.59
C THR A 34 -4.52 0.69 -2.68
N LEU A 35 -4.15 1.83 -3.24
CA LEU A 35 -3.98 3.09 -2.50
C LEU A 35 -4.96 4.14 -3.04
N THR A 36 -5.88 4.60 -2.20
CA THR A 36 -6.93 5.55 -2.59
C THR A 36 -6.71 6.90 -1.92
N ALA A 37 -6.59 7.96 -2.71
CA ALA A 37 -6.56 9.32 -2.20
C ALA A 37 -7.98 9.76 -1.81
N VAL A 38 -8.14 10.26 -0.59
CA VAL A 38 -9.41 10.78 -0.08
C VAL A 38 -9.25 12.25 0.26
N ALA A 39 -10.09 13.07 -0.34
CA ALA A 39 -10.12 14.50 -0.11
C ALA A 39 -10.40 14.83 1.37
N GLN A 40 -9.94 16.01 1.78
CA GLN A 40 -10.23 16.54 3.10
C GLN A 40 -11.73 16.77 3.29
N THR A 41 -12.18 16.64 4.53
CA THR A 41 -13.54 16.93 4.97
C THR A 41 -13.50 17.94 6.11
N LYS A 42 -14.66 18.39 6.59
CA LYS A 42 -14.74 19.32 7.74
C LYS A 42 -14.10 18.76 9.02
N LYS A 43 -14.00 17.43 9.17
CA LYS A 43 -13.50 16.77 10.39
C LYS A 43 -12.14 16.07 10.21
N GLN A 44 -11.75 15.76 8.98
CA GLN A 44 -10.57 14.95 8.68
C GLN A 44 -9.78 15.59 7.55
N GLY A 45 -8.46 15.69 7.73
CA GLY A 45 -7.54 16.18 6.70
C GLY A 45 -7.44 15.24 5.48
N PRO A 46 -6.66 15.64 4.46
CA PRO A 46 -6.37 14.79 3.31
C PRO A 46 -5.64 13.53 3.76
N ARG A 47 -6.01 12.38 3.19
CA ARG A 47 -5.48 11.08 3.59
C ARG A 47 -5.43 10.10 2.44
N LEU A 48 -4.52 9.13 2.54
CA LEU A 48 -4.48 7.98 1.64
C LEU A 48 -4.95 6.75 2.41
N ILE A 49 -5.77 5.91 1.79
CA ILE A 49 -6.20 4.64 2.39
C ILE A 49 -5.56 3.51 1.61
N LEU A 50 -4.79 2.68 2.29
CA LEU A 50 -4.12 1.51 1.74
C LEU A 50 -4.92 0.25 2.10
N PHE A 51 -5.27 -0.53 1.08
CA PHE A 51 -5.98 -1.79 1.22
C PHE A 51 -5.09 -2.94 0.78
N GLY A 52 -4.89 -3.88 1.70
CA GLY A 52 -4.35 -5.21 1.45
C GLY A 52 -3.01 -5.27 0.71
N GLY A 53 -2.90 -6.24 -0.21
CA GLY A 53 -1.69 -6.58 -0.96
C GLY A 53 -1.03 -7.87 -0.45
N ALA A 54 0.16 -8.16 -0.98
CA ALA A 54 1.00 -9.27 -0.53
C ALA A 54 2.34 -8.75 0.00
N THR A 55 2.74 -9.23 1.17
CA THR A 55 3.95 -8.79 1.91
C THR A 55 5.12 -9.76 1.77
N ALA A 56 4.86 -11.00 1.35
CA ALA A 56 5.88 -12.01 1.15
C ALA A 56 5.77 -12.62 -0.23
N ILE A 57 6.94 -12.83 -0.84
CA ILE A 57 7.10 -13.60 -2.07
C ILE A 57 7.70 -14.95 -1.68
N GLY A 58 6.92 -16.01 -1.79
CA GLY A 58 7.41 -17.39 -1.80
C GLY A 58 7.98 -17.74 -3.17
N GLY A 59 8.91 -18.69 -3.24
CA GLY A 59 9.52 -19.09 -4.52
C GLY A 59 10.76 -18.29 -4.89
N GLY A 60 11.79 -18.30 -4.03
CA GLY A 60 13.12 -17.75 -4.35
C GLY A 60 13.95 -18.68 -5.26
N PRO A 61 15.19 -18.30 -5.61
CA PRO A 61 16.07 -19.10 -6.49
C PRO A 61 16.38 -20.52 -5.97
N SER A 62 16.12 -20.79 -4.68
CA SER A 62 16.26 -22.11 -4.05
C SER A 62 14.95 -22.92 -3.99
N SER A 63 13.85 -22.41 -4.56
CA SER A 63 12.57 -23.10 -4.60
C SER A 63 12.60 -24.25 -5.61
N VAL A 64 12.19 -25.44 -5.16
CA VAL A 64 12.04 -26.64 -6.00
C VAL A 64 10.91 -26.48 -7.03
N VAL A 65 9.99 -25.53 -6.79
CA VAL A 65 8.89 -25.19 -7.70
C VAL A 65 9.23 -23.89 -8.44
N PRO A 66 9.32 -23.90 -9.78
CA PRO A 66 9.51 -22.68 -10.57
C PRO A 66 8.32 -21.72 -10.39
N GLY A 67 8.61 -20.45 -10.12
CA GLY A 67 7.61 -19.36 -10.12
C GLY A 67 7.58 -18.51 -8.86
N ILE A 68 7.08 -17.28 -9.01
CA ILE A 68 6.81 -16.33 -7.92
C ILE A 68 5.47 -16.71 -7.29
N ARG A 69 5.45 -16.98 -5.98
CA ARG A 69 4.24 -17.18 -5.17
C ARG A 69 4.10 -16.00 -4.23
N LEU A 70 2.87 -15.55 -4.00
CA LEU A 70 2.59 -14.53 -2.99
C LEU A 70 2.04 -15.25 -1.76
N ASP A 71 2.81 -15.36 -0.70
CA ASP A 71 2.43 -16.13 0.50
C ASP A 71 1.92 -15.22 1.63
N GLY A 72 2.19 -13.92 1.56
CA GLY A 72 1.88 -12.94 2.61
C GLY A 72 0.68 -12.06 2.30
N PHE A 73 -0.40 -12.60 1.72
CA PHE A 73 -1.62 -11.84 1.46
C PHE A 73 -2.17 -11.25 2.76
N THR A 74 -2.55 -9.98 2.71
CA THR A 74 -3.09 -9.27 3.85
C THR A 74 -4.36 -8.54 3.47
N ASN A 75 -5.32 -8.55 4.39
CA ASN A 75 -6.55 -7.76 4.31
C ASN A 75 -6.51 -6.56 5.29
N SER A 76 -5.31 -6.11 5.65
CA SER A 76 -5.11 -4.93 6.50
C SER A 76 -5.51 -3.65 5.77
N VAL A 77 -6.17 -2.74 6.49
CA VAL A 77 -6.44 -1.38 6.04
C VAL A 77 -5.62 -0.40 6.85
N HIS A 78 -4.81 0.40 6.18
CA HIS A 78 -4.02 1.47 6.79
C HIS A 78 -4.46 2.81 6.25
N VAL A 79 -4.34 3.86 7.06
CA VAL A 79 -4.54 5.24 6.63
C VAL A 79 -3.28 6.05 6.84
N PHE A 80 -2.88 6.77 5.79
CA PHE A 80 -1.80 7.74 5.84
C PHE A 80 -2.40 9.15 5.95
N HIS A 81 -2.12 9.84 7.04
CA HIS A 81 -2.50 11.22 7.23
C HIS A 81 -1.46 12.13 6.57
N VAL A 82 -1.81 12.80 5.47
CA VAL A 82 -0.84 13.52 4.63
C VAL A 82 -0.18 14.69 5.37
N LEU A 83 -0.95 15.41 6.21
CA LEU A 83 -0.44 16.59 6.92
C LEU A 83 0.53 16.23 8.03
N THR A 84 0.25 15.17 8.79
CA THR A 84 1.16 14.71 9.83
C THR A 84 2.30 13.90 9.23
N ARG A 85 2.03 13.16 8.14
CA ARG A 85 2.87 12.11 7.53
C ARG A 85 2.86 10.80 8.30
N LYS A 86 1.75 10.53 8.98
CA LYS A 86 1.58 9.38 9.87
C LYS A 86 0.82 8.23 9.22
N TRP A 87 1.33 7.02 9.36
CA TRP A 87 0.56 5.80 9.15
C TRP A 87 -0.14 5.37 10.43
N THR A 88 -1.39 4.91 10.29
CA THR A 88 -2.13 4.24 11.36
C THR A 88 -2.89 3.05 10.78
N ARG A 89 -2.98 1.95 11.52
CA ARG A 89 -3.77 0.78 11.12
C ARG A 89 -5.21 0.98 11.56
N LEU A 90 -6.15 0.84 10.62
CA LEU A 90 -7.58 0.91 10.91
C LEU A 90 -8.15 -0.48 11.20
N PHE A 91 -7.82 -1.46 10.36
CA PHE A 91 -8.34 -2.82 10.48
C PHE A 91 -7.32 -3.87 10.08
N ALA A 92 -7.42 -5.03 10.73
CA ALA A 92 -6.68 -6.24 10.42
C ALA A 92 -7.63 -7.43 10.48
N PHE A 93 -7.91 -8.05 9.33
CA PHE A 93 -8.48 -9.40 9.35
C PHE A 93 -7.34 -10.38 9.11
N TYR A 94 -6.90 -11.05 10.18
CA TYR A 94 -6.12 -12.28 10.07
C TYR A 94 -7.10 -13.38 9.64
N LEU A 95 -7.45 -13.41 8.35
CA LEU A 95 -8.05 -14.61 7.78
C LEU A 95 -6.95 -15.68 7.82
N ILE A 96 -7.11 -16.63 8.73
CA ILE A 96 -6.37 -17.88 8.75
C ILE A 96 -6.37 -18.40 7.32
N SER A 97 -5.20 -18.79 6.83
CA SER A 97 -5.01 -19.36 5.49
C SER A 97 -6.02 -20.48 5.22
N VAL A 98 -7.12 -20.15 4.55
CA VAL A 98 -8.03 -21.11 3.91
C VAL A 98 -7.95 -20.88 2.41
N PHE A 99 -6.73 -20.88 1.88
CA PHE A 99 -6.47 -21.10 0.46
C PHE A 99 -5.32 -22.10 0.32
N SER A 100 -5.59 -23.32 0.80
CA SER A 100 -5.10 -24.54 0.15
C SER A 100 -6.33 -25.24 -0.44
N ILE A 101 -6.62 -24.91 -1.69
CA ILE A 101 -7.30 -25.77 -2.67
C ILE A 101 -6.48 -25.67 -3.95
#